data_AF-A0A497B975-F1
#
_entry.id   AF-A0A497B975-F1
#
_cell.length_a   1.000
_cell.length_b   1.000
_cell.length_c   1.000
_cell.angle_alpha   90.00
_cell.angle_beta   90.00
_cell.angle_gamma   90.00
#
_symmetry.space_group_name_H-M   'P 1'
#
loop_
_entity.id
_entity.type
_entity.pdbx_description
1 polymer ?
#
loop_
_entity_poly.entity_id
_entity_poly.type
_entity_poly.pdbx_seq_one_letter_code
_entity_poly.pdbx_strand_id
1 'polypeptide(L)'
;MAAILEFRGVKFLNATPHDVTVYDADGKTALFTIPRSGFVARLAEEVEDAGNIAGIPVVRKRYTQPYAIAGLAKRSLRELVEELVAEDYVNVVIVSMPMLKAAAETLAGLDVLVVAPDTGPDSVVRDAAGNILGIRRFQTV
;
A
#
# COMPACT_ATOMS: atom_id res chain seq x y z
N MET A 1 -0.77 -14.83 10.39
CA MET A 1 0.34 -13.87 10.50
C MET A 1 0.54 -13.18 9.16
N ALA A 2 0.84 -11.88 9.16
CA ALA A 2 1.22 -11.16 7.95
C ALA A 2 2.57 -11.67 7.43
N ALA A 3 2.75 -11.77 6.11
CA ALA A 3 4.09 -11.96 5.56
C ALA A 3 4.87 -10.63 5.66
N ILE A 4 6.02 -10.69 6.32
CA ILE A 4 6.96 -9.58 6.50
C ILE A 4 8.26 -9.97 5.82
N LEU A 5 8.84 -9.04 5.04
CA LEU A 5 10.22 -9.19 4.55
C LEU A 5 11.15 -8.42 5.47
N GLU A 6 12.22 -9.05 5.93
CA GLU A 6 13.36 -8.34 6.49
C GLU A 6 14.49 -8.25 5.45
N PHE A 7 14.94 -7.02 5.16
CA PHE A 7 16.06 -6.77 4.25
C PHE A 7 17.01 -5.76 4.87
N ARG A 8 18.28 -6.17 5.06
CA ARG A 8 19.33 -5.34 5.70
C ARG A 8 18.88 -4.74 7.05
N GLY A 9 18.13 -5.50 7.84
CA GLY A 9 17.61 -5.08 9.15
C GLY A 9 16.34 -4.21 9.10
N VAL A 10 15.77 -3.97 7.92
CA VAL A 10 14.50 -3.23 7.76
C VAL A 10 13.36 -4.21 7.47
N LYS A 11 12.28 -4.11 8.25
CA LYS A 11 11.10 -4.99 8.18
C LYS A 11 9.95 -4.32 7.43
N PHE A 12 9.50 -4.94 6.33
CA PHE A 12 8.51 -4.40 5.41
C PHE A 12 7.18 -5.15 5.52
N LEU A 13 6.08 -4.40 5.72
CA LEU A 13 4.71 -4.87 5.56
C LEU A 13 4.16 -4.38 4.22
N ASN A 14 4.01 -5.28 3.25
CA ASN A 14 3.36 -4.96 1.98
C ASN A 14 1.84 -5.13 2.08
N ALA A 15 1.13 -4.03 2.32
CA ALA A 15 -0.33 -3.99 2.39
C ALA A 15 -0.99 -3.75 1.03
N THR A 16 -0.35 -4.20 -0.06
CA THR A 16 -0.90 -4.16 -1.42
C THR A 16 -1.28 -5.56 -1.92
N PRO A 17 -2.13 -5.69 -2.95
CA PRO A 17 -2.54 -7.00 -3.47
C PRO A 17 -1.44 -7.77 -4.19
N HIS A 18 -0.32 -7.12 -4.53
CA HIS A 18 0.72 -7.66 -5.38
C HIS A 18 2.07 -7.61 -4.68
N ASP A 19 2.96 -8.51 -5.08
CA ASP A 19 4.35 -8.46 -4.62
C ASP A 19 5.02 -7.24 -5.25
N VAL A 20 5.97 -6.62 -4.53
CA VAL A 20 6.67 -5.43 -4.99
C VAL A 20 8.14 -5.78 -5.15
N THR A 21 8.62 -5.84 -6.38
CA THR A 21 10.04 -6.02 -6.68
C THR A 21 10.73 -4.66 -6.79
N VAL A 22 11.82 -4.50 -6.07
CA VAL A 22 12.68 -3.31 -6.10
C VAL A 22 13.89 -3.62 -6.96
N TYR A 23 14.15 -2.77 -7.95
CA TYR A 23 15.32 -2.82 -8.83
C TYR A 23 16.37 -1.78 -8.43
N ASP A 24 17.59 -1.95 -8.92
CA ASP A 24 18.64 -0.93 -8.88
C ASP A 24 18.27 0.35 -9.65
N ALA A 25 19.11 1.39 -9.51
CA ALA A 25 18.83 2.72 -10.07
C ALA A 25 18.74 2.72 -11.61
N ASP A 26 19.45 1.81 -12.29
CA ASP A 26 19.38 1.64 -13.75
C ASP A 26 18.32 0.62 -14.19
N GLY A 27 17.60 -0.02 -13.26
CA GLY A 27 16.44 -0.87 -13.54
C GLY A 27 16.79 -2.24 -14.13
N LYS A 28 18.05 -2.69 -13.98
CA LYS A 28 18.55 -3.93 -14.59
C LYS A 28 18.56 -5.10 -13.62
N THR A 29 18.85 -4.87 -12.35
CA THR A 29 18.98 -5.93 -11.35
C THR A 29 17.87 -5.82 -10.32
N ALA A 30 17.09 -6.88 -10.15
CA ALA A 30 16.17 -7.00 -9.03
C ALA A 30 16.98 -7.14 -7.74
N LEU A 31 16.83 -6.20 -6.82
CA LEU A 31 17.52 -6.19 -5.53
C LEU A 31 16.83 -7.11 -4.53
N PHE A 32 15.50 -7.03 -4.43
CA PHE A 32 14.67 -7.89 -3.58
C PHE A 32 13.19 -7.78 -3.98
N THR A 33 12.40 -8.79 -3.58
CA THR A 33 10.94 -8.81 -3.75
C THR A 33 10.26 -8.85 -2.40
N ILE A 34 9.38 -7.89 -2.17
CA ILE A 34 8.58 -7.76 -0.95
C ILE A 34 7.25 -8.48 -1.21
N PRO A 35 7.03 -9.66 -0.62
CA PRO A 35 5.81 -10.43 -0.86
C PRO A 35 4.61 -9.65 -0.33
N ARG A 36 3.46 -9.77 -1.00
CA ARG A 36 2.20 -9.29 -0.42
C ARG A 36 2.00 -9.92 0.96
N SER A 37 1.60 -9.11 1.93
CA SER A 37 1.50 -9.56 3.33
C SER A 37 0.33 -10.51 3.59
N GLY A 38 -0.61 -10.61 2.64
CA GLY A 38 -1.94 -11.20 2.85
C GLY A 38 -2.95 -10.19 3.41
N PHE A 39 -2.49 -9.05 3.92
CA PHE A 39 -3.32 -7.89 4.22
C PHE A 39 -3.31 -6.92 3.06
N VAL A 40 -4.47 -6.32 2.78
CA VAL A 40 -4.60 -5.27 1.77
C VAL A 40 -5.24 -4.04 2.40
N ALA A 41 -4.51 -2.93 2.40
CA ALA A 41 -5.02 -1.64 2.85
C ALA A 41 -6.07 -1.10 1.86
N ARG A 42 -7.17 -0.59 2.43
CA ARG A 42 -8.31 -0.01 1.72
C ARG A 42 -8.78 1.24 2.44
N LEU A 43 -9.43 2.11 1.68
CA LEU A 43 -10.11 3.28 2.21
C LEU A 43 -11.59 2.93 2.36
N ALA A 44 -12.17 3.18 3.53
CA ALA A 44 -13.60 3.01 3.70
C ALA A 44 -14.34 4.11 2.94
N GLU A 45 -15.44 3.74 2.30
CA GLU A 45 -16.28 4.63 1.49
C GLU A 45 -17.69 4.60 2.05
N GLU A 46 -18.25 5.78 2.28
CA GLU A 46 -19.68 6.00 2.44
C GLU A 46 -20.22 6.54 1.12
N VAL A 47 -21.35 5.98 0.67
CA VAL A 47 -21.96 6.30 -0.63
C VAL A 47 -23.28 7.01 -0.36
N GLU A 48 -23.36 8.27 -0.78
CA GLU A 48 -24.57 9.10 -0.71
C GLU A 48 -25.15 9.26 -2.13
N ASP A 49 -26.47 9.20 -2.29
CA ASP A 49 -27.12 9.56 -3.56
C ASP A 49 -26.84 11.04 -3.87
N ALA A 50 -26.41 11.31 -5.10
CA ALA A 50 -26.09 12.65 -5.59
C ALA A 50 -26.91 13.04 -6.83
N GLY A 51 -27.98 12.30 -7.13
CA GLY A 51 -28.94 12.59 -8.18
C GLY A 51 -28.84 11.65 -9.39
N ASN A 52 -29.25 12.17 -10.54
CA ASN A 52 -29.43 11.38 -11.75
C ASN A 52 -29.07 12.21 -13.00
N ILE A 53 -28.33 11.61 -13.94
CA ILE A 53 -28.04 12.20 -15.25
C ILE A 53 -28.59 11.26 -16.32
N ALA A 54 -29.63 11.71 -17.04
CA ALA A 54 -30.25 10.95 -18.15
C ALA A 54 -30.63 9.49 -17.79
N GLY A 55 -31.16 9.27 -16.58
CA GLY A 55 -31.53 7.95 -16.08
C GLY A 55 -30.41 7.23 -15.31
N ILE A 56 -29.17 7.72 -15.33
CA ILE A 56 -28.02 7.09 -14.67
C ILE A 56 -27.84 7.67 -13.25
N PRO A 57 -27.82 6.84 -12.19
CA PRO A 57 -27.57 7.30 -10.83
C PRO A 57 -26.17 7.91 -10.68
N VAL A 58 -26.09 9.04 -10.02
CA VAL A 58 -24.83 9.68 -9.61
C VAL A 58 -24.73 9.54 -8.09
N VAL A 59 -23.57 9.10 -7.60
CA VAL A 59 -23.32 8.99 -6.16
C VAL A 59 -22.12 9.84 -5.76
N ARG A 60 -22.17 10.40 -4.55
CA ARG A 60 -21.03 11.04 -3.90
C ARG A 60 -20.39 10.04 -2.96
N LYS A 61 -19.08 9.84 -3.11
CA LYS A 61 -18.29 9.03 -2.19
C LYS A 61 -17.61 9.92 -1.16
N ARG A 62 -17.77 9.57 0.11
CA ARG A 62 -17.02 10.15 1.23
C ARG A 62 -16.06 9.10 1.75
N TYR A 63 -14.77 9.43 1.79
CA TYR A 63 -13.77 8.55 2.35
C TYR A 63 -13.70 8.69 3.87
N THR A 64 -13.65 7.57 4.57
CA THR A 64 -13.50 7.53 6.03
C THR A 64 -12.16 6.86 6.40
N GLN A 65 -12.10 6.10 7.49
CA GLN A 65 -10.83 5.59 8.01
C GLN A 65 -10.30 4.41 7.18
N PRO A 66 -8.98 4.37 6.89
CA PRO A 66 -8.30 3.22 6.34
C PRO A 66 -8.48 1.96 7.18
N TYR A 67 -8.58 0.83 6.48
CA TYR A 67 -8.68 -0.50 7.09
C TYR A 67 -7.85 -1.51 6.29
N ALA A 68 -7.51 -2.64 6.92
CA ALA A 68 -6.85 -3.76 6.28
C ALA A 68 -7.81 -4.94 6.12
N ILE A 69 -7.77 -5.61 4.98
CA ILE A 69 -8.52 -6.84 4.70
C ILE A 69 -7.54 -8.01 4.60
N ALA A 70 -7.84 -9.13 5.27
CA ALA A 70 -7.23 -10.43 5.02
C ALA A 70 -8.34 -11.50 4.88
N GLY A 71 -8.55 -11.97 3.66
CA GLY A 71 -9.70 -12.83 3.36
C GLY A 71 -11.03 -12.11 3.64
N LEU A 72 -11.85 -12.66 4.54
CA LEU A 72 -13.12 -12.05 4.97
C LEU A 72 -12.96 -11.13 6.20
N ALA A 73 -11.79 -11.13 6.84
CA ALA A 73 -11.55 -10.33 8.04
C ALA A 73 -11.21 -8.88 7.67
N LYS A 74 -11.85 -7.94 8.36
CA LYS A 74 -11.61 -6.50 8.26
C LYS A 74 -11.14 -5.98 9.63
N ARG A 75 -10.06 -5.21 9.65
CA ARG A 75 -9.50 -4.58 10.85
C ARG A 75 -9.10 -3.14 10.59
N SER A 76 -9.05 -2.29 11.62
CA SER A 76 -8.46 -0.96 11.51
C SER A 76 -7.00 -1.07 11.03
N LEU A 77 -6.60 -0.21 10.09
CA LEU A 77 -5.20 -0.19 9.65
C LEU A 77 -4.28 0.24 10.81
N ARG A 78 -4.72 1.20 11.62
CA ARG A 78 -3.93 1.73 12.75
C ARG A 78 -3.68 0.66 13.79
N GLU A 79 -4.72 -0.03 14.25
CA GLU A 79 -4.61 -1.08 15.28
C GLU A 79 -3.66 -2.20 14.83
N LEU A 80 -3.79 -2.65 13.57
CA LEU A 80 -2.91 -3.67 13.01
C LEU A 80 -1.44 -3.23 13.03
N VAL A 81 -1.15 -2.00 12.60
CA VAL A 81 0.23 -1.50 12.53
C VAL A 81 0.78 -1.22 13.92
N GLU A 82 -0.02 -0.69 14.83
CA GLU A 82 0.36 -0.43 16.22
C GLU A 82 0.75 -1.72 16.96
N GLU A 83 -0.02 -2.81 16.77
CA GLU A 83 0.34 -4.15 17.28
C GLU A 83 1.71 -4.62 16.73
N LEU A 84 1.92 -4.48 15.41
CA LEU A 84 3.16 -4.90 14.76
C LEU A 84 4.36 -4.04 15.18
N VAL A 85 4.17 -2.75 15.42
CA VAL A 85 5.23 -1.84 15.89
C VAL A 85 5.59 -2.15 17.33
N ALA A 86 4.60 -2.38 18.21
CA ALA A 86 4.83 -2.71 19.61
C ALA A 86 5.66 -4.00 19.79
N GLU A 87 5.56 -4.92 18.85
CA GLU A 87 6.31 -6.18 18.81
C GLU A 87 7.61 -6.09 17.96
N ASP A 88 8.00 -4.90 17.50
CA ASP A 88 9.14 -4.65 16.61
C ASP A 88 9.10 -5.51 15.32
N TYR A 89 7.92 -5.72 14.74
CA TYR A 89 7.76 -6.52 13.51
C TYR A 89 7.74 -5.70 12.22
N VAL A 90 7.62 -4.37 12.28
CA VAL A 90 7.52 -3.53 11.07
C VAL A 90 8.21 -2.18 11.25
N ASN A 91 8.95 -1.76 10.23
CA ASN A 91 9.52 -0.42 10.13
C ASN A 91 8.93 0.35 8.93
N VAL A 92 8.50 -0.36 7.88
CA VAL A 92 7.96 0.24 6.65
C VAL A 92 6.63 -0.40 6.28
N VAL A 93 5.61 0.41 6.05
CA VAL A 93 4.30 -0.02 5.55
C VAL A 93 4.13 0.44 4.11
N ILE A 94 3.96 -0.51 3.19
CA ILE A 94 3.75 -0.24 1.77
C ILE A 94 2.25 -0.30 1.48
N VAL A 95 1.71 0.79 0.94
CA VAL A 95 0.33 0.90 0.49
C VAL A 95 0.27 1.27 -0.99
N SER A 96 -0.92 1.19 -1.60
CA SER A 96 -1.09 1.69 -2.98
C SER A 96 -1.01 3.22 -3.04
N MET A 97 -0.62 3.79 -4.17
CA MET A 97 -0.53 5.25 -4.35
C MET A 97 -1.81 6.00 -3.92
N PRO A 98 -3.05 5.57 -4.28
CA PRO A 98 -4.27 6.24 -3.80
C PRO A 98 -4.48 6.18 -2.28
N MET A 99 -3.88 5.21 -1.60
CA MET A 99 -3.95 5.06 -0.13
C MET A 99 -2.90 5.88 0.61
N LEU A 100 -1.84 6.34 -0.06
CA LEU A 100 -0.64 6.85 0.58
C LEU A 100 -0.92 7.96 1.59
N LYS A 101 -1.66 9.00 1.17
CA LYS A 101 -2.03 10.13 2.03
C LYS A 101 -2.86 9.72 3.24
N ALA A 102 -3.95 8.97 3.00
CA ALA A 102 -4.84 8.54 4.08
C ALA A 102 -4.11 7.62 5.07
N ALA A 103 -3.29 6.69 4.58
CA ALA A 103 -2.51 5.80 5.44
C ALA A 103 -1.46 6.56 6.27
N ALA A 104 -0.73 7.51 5.65
CA ALA A 104 0.24 8.34 6.36
C ALA A 104 -0.43 9.17 7.48
N GLU A 105 -1.59 9.78 7.21
CA GLU A 105 -2.37 10.52 8.22
C GLU A 105 -2.88 9.59 9.34
N THR A 106 -3.40 8.41 8.99
CA THR A 106 -3.93 7.44 9.97
C THR A 106 -2.84 6.84 10.86
N LEU A 107 -1.64 6.63 10.33
CA LEU A 107 -0.50 6.05 11.02
C LEU A 107 0.43 7.10 11.65
N ALA A 108 0.08 8.38 11.54
CA ALA A 108 0.84 9.46 12.15
C ALA A 108 1.02 9.24 13.66
N GLY A 109 2.26 9.39 14.11
CA GLY A 109 2.69 9.17 15.50
C GLY A 109 3.16 7.75 15.81
N LEU A 110 3.02 6.79 14.88
CA LEU A 110 3.67 5.48 14.99
C LEU A 110 5.08 5.54 14.40
N ASP A 111 6.01 4.75 14.95
CA ASP A 111 7.39 4.66 14.47
C ASP A 111 7.51 3.78 13.21
N VAL A 112 6.86 4.23 12.12
CA VAL A 112 6.87 3.55 10.82
C VAL A 112 6.96 4.56 9.68
N LEU A 113 7.64 4.19 8.60
CA LEU A 113 7.60 4.91 7.34
C LEU A 113 6.49 4.36 6.45
N VAL A 114 5.58 5.22 6.00
CA VAL A 114 4.53 4.86 5.04
C VAL A 114 4.97 5.23 3.63
N VAL A 115 4.94 4.24 2.73
CA VAL A 115 5.36 4.43 1.33
C VAL A 115 4.37 3.82 0.36
N ALA A 116 4.43 4.26 -0.90
CA ALA A 116 3.83 3.54 -2.02
C ALA A 116 4.89 3.23 -3.08
N PRO A 117 4.73 2.15 -3.86
CA PRO A 117 5.56 1.95 -5.04
C PRO A 117 5.38 3.12 -6.00
N ASP A 118 6.48 3.72 -6.47
CA ASP A 118 6.41 4.73 -7.54
C ASP A 118 6.34 3.99 -8.89
N THR A 119 5.13 3.88 -9.44
CA THR A 119 4.88 3.29 -10.76
C THR A 119 4.87 4.33 -11.89
N GLY A 120 5.35 5.55 -11.62
CA GLY A 120 5.54 6.60 -12.61
C GLY A 120 6.67 6.29 -13.61
N PRO A 121 6.77 7.04 -14.73
CA PRO A 121 7.72 6.79 -15.80
C PRO A 121 9.19 6.74 -15.34
N ASP A 122 9.54 7.52 -14.31
CA ASP A 122 10.92 7.62 -13.80
C ASP A 122 11.32 6.49 -12.84
N SER A 123 10.42 5.57 -12.51
CA SER A 123 10.69 4.51 -11.54
C SER A 123 10.28 3.13 -12.04
N VAL A 124 9.18 3.02 -12.78
CA VAL A 124 8.65 1.74 -13.23
C VAL A 124 9.65 0.99 -14.12
N VAL A 125 9.85 -0.29 -13.83
CA VAL A 125 10.58 -1.23 -14.69
C VAL A 125 9.55 -2.10 -15.40
N ARG A 126 9.67 -2.25 -16.71
CA ARG A 126 8.74 -3.00 -17.54
C ARG A 126 9.44 -4.05 -18.39
N ASP A 127 8.73 -5.12 -18.70
CA ASP A 127 9.17 -6.08 -19.71
C ASP A 127 8.95 -5.56 -21.14
N ALA A 128 9.36 -6.36 -22.13
CA ALA A 128 9.20 -6.03 -23.55
C ALA A 128 7.73 -5.91 -23.99
N ALA A 129 6.79 -6.50 -23.26
CA ALA A 129 5.35 -6.41 -23.51
C ALA A 129 4.69 -5.21 -22.77
N GLY A 130 5.47 -4.47 -21.98
CA GLY A 130 5.00 -3.33 -21.20
C GLY A 130 4.40 -3.69 -19.84
N ASN A 131 4.44 -4.95 -19.42
CA ASN A 131 4.01 -5.36 -18.08
C ASN A 131 4.95 -4.79 -17.03
N ILE A 132 4.42 -4.41 -15.87
CA ILE A 132 5.23 -3.91 -14.75
C ILE A 132 5.96 -5.09 -14.10
N LEU A 133 7.29 -5.01 -14.09
CA LEU A 133 8.16 -5.95 -13.37
C LEU A 133 8.46 -5.48 -11.95
N GLY A 134 8.51 -4.16 -11.72
CA GLY A 134 8.85 -3.60 -10.42
C GLY A 134 9.07 -2.10 -10.47
N ILE A 135 9.76 -1.60 -9.46
CA ILE A 135 10.04 -0.18 -9.25
C ILE A 135 11.50 0.04 -8.87
N ARG A 136 12.04 1.23 -9.13
CA ARG A 136 13.38 1.63 -8.70
C ARG A 136 13.37 2.42 -7.38
N ARG A 137 12.23 3.02 -7.04
CA ARG A 137 12.06 3.81 -5.82
C ARG A 137 10.64 3.75 -5.28
N PHE A 138 10.53 4.09 -4.01
CA PHE A 138 9.26 4.37 -3.34
C PHE A 138 8.97 5.87 -3.33
N GLN A 139 7.72 6.22 -3.07
CA GLN A 139 7.25 7.59 -2.81
C GLN A 139 6.56 7.67 -1.45
N THR A 140 6.58 8.85 -0.84
CA THR A 140 5.95 9.18 0.45
C THR A 140 5.34 10.60 0.39
N VAL A 141 4.64 11.04 1.44
CA VAL A 141 3.86 12.30 1.49
C VAL A 141 4.11 13.08 2.77
#